data_AF-A0A832V827-F1
#
_entry.id   AF-A0A832V827-F1
#
_cell.length_a   1.000
_cell.length_b   1.000
_cell.length_c   1.000
_cell.angle_alpha   90.00
_cell.angle_beta   90.00
_cell.angle_gamma   90.00
#
_symmetry.space_group_name_H-M   'P 1'
#
loop_
_entity.id
_entity.type
_entity.pdbx_description
1 polymer ?
#
loop_
_entity_poly.entity_id
_entity_poly.type
_entity_poly.pdbx_seq_one_letter_code
_entity_poly.pdbx_strand_id
1 'polypeptide(L)'
;MTRSQLQAVTAQINEISLTIEALSTQESSRPVFRAVGNLLLEVDDRKALTKELEDSKSTFKSHAGRLAERESALVSQYEQMAKAFEAQ
;
A
#
# COMPACT_ATOMS: atom_id res chain seq x y z
N MET A 1 13.70 -3.35 -10.22
CA MET A 1 13.08 -4.37 -9.35
C MET A 1 12.56 -3.75 -8.05
N THR A 2 13.41 -3.22 -7.15
CA THR A 2 12.96 -2.60 -5.89
C THR A 2 12.05 -1.38 -6.09
N ARG A 3 12.42 -0.47 -7.01
CA ARG A 3 11.61 0.72 -7.34
C ARG A 3 10.22 0.39 -7.91
N SER A 4 10.14 -0.61 -8.80
CA SER A 4 8.88 -1.06 -9.37
C SER A 4 7.99 -1.77 -8.32
N GLN A 5 8.59 -2.50 -7.38
CA GLN A 5 7.88 -3.06 -6.22
C GLN A 5 7.35 -1.95 -5.29
N LEU A 6 8.16 -0.93 -5.02
CA LEU A 6 7.74 0.22 -4.22
C LEU A 6 6.56 0.95 -4.87
N GLN A 7 6.58 1.14 -6.19
CA GLN A 7 5.47 1.72 -6.94
C GLN A 7 4.20 0.88 -6.82
N ALA A 8 4.29 -0.44 -7.01
CA ALA A 8 3.14 -1.34 -6.90
C ALA A 8 2.52 -1.33 -5.49
N VAL A 9 3.36 -1.39 -4.44
CA VAL A 9 2.88 -1.32 -3.04
C VAL A 9 2.24 0.05 -2.74
N THR A 10 2.82 1.14 -3.26
CA THR A 10 2.26 2.48 -3.09
C THR A 10 0.90 2.63 -3.77
N ALA A 11 0.73 2.05 -4.96
CA ALA A 11 -0.57 2.00 -5.64
C ALA A 11 -1.61 1.26 -4.77
N GLN A 12 -1.25 0.11 -4.20
CA GLN A 12 -2.15 -0.64 -3.31
C GLN A 12 -2.56 0.17 -2.06
N ILE A 13 -1.62 0.91 -1.45
CA ILE A 13 -1.90 1.80 -0.32
C ILE A 13 -2.92 2.87 -0.71
N ASN A 14 -2.79 3.44 -1.91
CA ASN A 14 -3.70 4.46 -2.42
C ASN A 14 -5.09 3.88 -2.68
N GLU A 15 -5.19 2.71 -3.32
CA GLU A 15 -6.46 2.01 -3.55
C GLU A 15 -7.20 1.71 -2.23
N ILE A 16 -6.50 1.19 -1.23
CA ILE A 16 -7.10 0.94 0.10
C ILE A 16 -7.55 2.27 0.74
N SER A 17 -6.79 3.35 0.56
CA SER A 17 -7.16 4.67 1.09
C SER A 17 -8.45 5.19 0.46
N LEU A 18 -8.58 5.09 -0.87
CA LEU A 18 -9.79 5.47 -1.60
C LEU A 18 -10.98 4.58 -1.19
N THR A 19 -10.73 3.30 -0.95
CA THR A 19 -11.78 2.37 -0.49
C THR A 19 -12.30 2.74 0.90
N ILE A 20 -11.41 3.10 1.83
CA ILE A 20 -11.79 3.59 3.17
C ILE A 20 -12.60 4.90 3.07
N GLU A 21 -12.19 5.82 2.20
CA GLU A 21 -12.90 7.08 1.98
C GLU A 21 -14.29 6.86 1.37
N ALA A 22 -14.41 5.97 0.39
CA ALA A 22 -15.70 5.59 -0.18
C ALA A 22 -16.60 4.93 0.88
N LEU A 23 -16.03 4.07 1.74
CA LEU A 23 -16.77 3.41 2.81
C LEU A 23 -17.28 4.41 3.87
N SER A 24 -16.48 5.43 4.20
CA SER A 24 -16.85 6.43 5.20
C SER A 24 -17.90 7.43 4.72
N THR A 25 -18.00 7.64 3.40
CA THR A 25 -18.93 8.57 2.76
C THR A 25 -20.22 7.91 2.27
N GLN A 26 -20.25 6.57 2.17
CA GLN A 26 -21.45 5.82 1.77
C GLN A 26 -22.60 6.02 2.76
N GLU A 27 -23.79 6.29 2.22
CA GLU A 27 -25.02 6.40 3.01
C GLU A 27 -25.26 5.14 3.86
N SER A 28 -25.63 5.32 5.13
CA SER A 28 -25.86 4.22 6.07
C SER A 28 -27.01 3.30 5.65
N SER A 29 -27.98 3.82 4.90
CA SER A 29 -29.12 3.08 4.34
C SER A 29 -28.77 2.18 3.16
N ARG A 30 -27.61 2.37 2.51
CA ARG A 30 -27.21 1.61 1.32
C ARG A 30 -26.27 0.47 1.69
N PRO A 31 -26.53 -0.78 1.30
CA PRO A 31 -25.67 -1.90 1.68
C PRO A 31 -24.26 -1.76 1.11
N VAL A 32 -23.29 -2.33 1.84
CA VAL A 32 -21.88 -2.41 1.43
C VAL A 32 -21.56 -3.88 1.20
N PHE A 33 -20.81 -4.17 0.14
CA PHE A 33 -20.41 -5.53 -0.20
C PHE A 33 -18.90 -5.63 -0.29
N ARG A 34 -18.36 -6.77 0.14
CA ARG A 34 -16.96 -7.15 -0.04
C ARG A 34 -16.87 -8.26 -1.09
N ALA A 35 -15.93 -8.11 -2.02
CA ALA A 35 -15.61 -9.16 -2.98
C ALA A 35 -14.79 -10.27 -2.31
N VAL A 36 -15.26 -11.52 -2.45
CA VAL A 36 -14.55 -12.73 -2.03
C VAL A 36 -14.62 -13.74 -3.18
N GLY A 37 -13.52 -13.87 -3.92
CA GLY A 37 -13.50 -14.65 -5.16
C GLY A 37 -14.47 -14.09 -6.19
N ASN A 38 -15.44 -14.90 -6.64
CA ASN A 38 -16.52 -14.51 -7.55
C ASN A 38 -17.82 -14.11 -6.83
N LEU A 39 -17.80 -13.99 -5.50
CA LEU A 39 -18.97 -13.64 -4.69
C LEU A 39 -18.86 -12.21 -4.15
N LEU A 40 -20.02 -11.57 -4.00
CA LEU A 40 -20.19 -10.35 -3.23
C LEU A 40 -20.93 -10.70 -1.95
N LEU A 41 -20.28 -10.48 -0.81
CA LEU A 41 -20.86 -10.73 0.51
C LEU A 41 -21.22 -9.39 1.15
N GLU A 42 -22.46 -9.28 1.62
CA GLU A 42 -22.91 -8.10 2.37
C GLU A 42 -22.11 -7.96 3.67
N VAL A 43 -21.84 -6.72 4.05
CA VAL A 43 -21.04 -6.38 5.23
C VAL A 43 -21.95 -5.73 6.27
N ASP A 44 -22.26 -6.50 7.31
CA ASP A 44 -23.09 -6.04 8.42
C ASP A 44 -22.35 -5.03 9.31
N ASP A 45 -21.07 -5.30 9.61
CA ASP A 45 -20.23 -4.43 10.45
C ASP A 45 -19.23 -3.64 9.60
N ARG A 46 -19.64 -2.44 9.20
CA ARG A 46 -18.77 -1.51 8.45
C ARG A 46 -17.58 -1.03 9.26
N LYS A 47 -17.69 -0.94 10.59
CA LYS A 47 -16.58 -0.47 11.43
C LYS A 47 -15.48 -1.53 11.50
N ALA A 48 -15.87 -2.79 11.64
CA ALA A 48 -14.94 -3.92 11.54
C ALA A 48 -14.24 -3.92 10.17
N LEU A 49 -14.98 -3.75 9.08
CA LEU A 49 -14.38 -3.67 7.74
C LEU A 49 -13.41 -2.49 7.60
N THR A 50 -13.77 -1.29 8.07
CA THR A 50 -12.87 -0.13 8.04
C THR A 50 -11.58 -0.44 8.79
N LYS A 51 -11.67 -1.04 9.98
CA LYS A 51 -10.50 -1.41 10.77
C LYS A 51 -9.62 -2.45 10.06
N GLU A 52 -10.22 -3.47 9.45
CA GLU A 52 -9.49 -4.45 8.63
C GLU A 52 -8.71 -3.78 7.48
N LEU A 53 -9.35 -2.82 6.80
CA LEU A 53 -8.71 -2.06 5.72
C LEU A 53 -7.58 -1.17 6.24
N GLU A 54 -7.75 -0.53 7.39
CA GLU A 54 -6.71 0.28 8.04
C GLU A 54 -5.50 -0.55 8.47
N ASP A 55 -5.72 -1.72 9.08
CA ASP A 55 -4.67 -2.65 9.48
C ASP A 55 -3.90 -3.18 8.27
N SER A 56 -4.61 -3.51 7.17
CA SER A 56 -4.01 -3.89 5.90
C SER A 56 -3.16 -2.75 5.31
N LYS A 57 -3.71 -1.53 5.25
CA LYS A 57 -2.99 -0.33 4.80
C LYS A 57 -1.72 -0.07 5.63
N SER A 58 -1.80 -0.23 6.95
CA SER A 58 -0.65 -0.08 7.86
C SER A 58 0.46 -1.09 7.53
N THR A 59 0.08 -2.34 7.28
CA THR A 59 1.01 -3.41 6.88
C THR A 59 1.70 -3.07 5.56
N PHE A 60 0.95 -2.63 4.55
CA PHE A 60 1.53 -2.21 3.28
C PHE A 60 2.44 -0.99 3.43
N LYS A 61 2.09 0.00 4.26
CA LYS A 61 2.95 1.15 4.57
C LYS A 61 4.29 0.73 5.19
N SER A 62 4.25 -0.18 6.16
CA SER A 62 5.47 -0.76 6.76
C SER A 62 6.33 -1.46 5.70
N HIS A 63 5.70 -2.20 4.78
CA HIS A 63 6.43 -2.84 3.68
C HIS A 63 7.04 -1.83 2.70
N ALA A 64 6.30 -0.79 2.33
CA ALA A 64 6.78 0.30 1.48
C ALA A 64 7.99 1.00 2.10
N GLY A 65 7.96 1.29 3.41
CA GLY A 65 9.10 1.89 4.13
C GLY A 65 10.38 1.07 3.99
N ARG A 66 10.29 -0.25 4.23
CA ARG A 66 11.43 -1.17 4.05
C ARG A 66 11.95 -1.21 2.62
N LEU A 67 11.07 -1.13 1.62
CA LEU A 67 11.48 -1.08 0.20
C LEU A 67 12.17 0.25 -0.14
N ALA A 68 11.69 1.36 0.40
CA ALA A 68 12.28 2.68 0.20
C ALA A 68 13.68 2.79 0.82
N GLU A 69 13.86 2.28 2.04
CA GLU A 69 15.17 2.18 2.70
C GLU A 69 16.16 1.36 1.86
N ARG A 70 15.71 0.21 1.35
CA ARG A 70 16.53 -0.65 0.49
C ARG A 70 16.87 0.02 -0.84
N GLU A 71 15.95 0.75 -1.46
CA GLU A 71 16.21 1.50 -2.68
C GLU A 71 17.26 2.60 -2.43
N SER A 72 17.10 3.37 -1.36
CA SER A 72 18.05 4.42 -0.98
C SER A 72 19.47 3.86 -0.73
N ALA A 73 19.57 2.74 -0.01
CA ALA A 73 20.85 2.07 0.23
C ALA A 73 21.53 1.63 -1.08
N LEU A 74 20.77 1.08 -2.04
CA LEU A 74 21.29 0.68 -3.35
C LEU A 74 21.79 1.88 -4.16
N VAL A 75 21.02 2.97 -4.18
CA VAL A 75 21.42 4.21 -4.86
C VAL A 75 22.70 4.77 -4.26
N SER A 76 22.80 4.85 -2.93
CA SER A 76 23.98 5.35 -2.25
C SER A 76 25.23 4.49 -2.52
N GLN A 77 25.09 3.15 -2.50
CA GLN A 77 26.20 2.25 -2.81
C GLN A 77 26.68 2.42 -4.26
N TYR A 78 25.75 2.55 -5.20
CA TYR A 78 26.08 2.82 -6.60
C TYR A 78 26.85 4.14 -6.77
N GLU A 79 26.38 5.23 -6.16
CA GLU A 79 27.04 6.53 -6.22
C GLU A 79 28.46 6.51 -5.63
N GLN A 80 28.66 5.78 -4.54
CA GLN A 80 29.98 5.60 -3.93
C GLN A 80 30.94 4.84 -4.86
N MET A 81 30.46 3.75 -5.48
CA MET A 81 31.26 2.98 -6.43
C MET A 81 31.62 3.80 -7.68
N ALA A 82 30.68 4.58 -8.21
CA ALA A 82 30.91 5.45 -9.36
C ALA A 82 32.01 6.50 -9.06
N LYS A 83 31.92 7.18 -7.92
CA LYS A 83 32.94 8.15 -7.49
C LYS A 83 34.32 7.52 -7.30
N ALA A 84 34.37 6.31 -6.73
CA ALA A 84 35.64 5.60 -6.55
C ALA A 84 36.28 5.20 -7.89
N PHE A 85 35.45 4.87 -8.88
CA PHE A 85 35.90 4.57 -10.24
C PHE A 85 36.39 5.82 -10.98
N GLU A 86 35.67 6.94 -10.90
CA GLU A 86 36.05 8.22 -11.52
C GLU A 86 37.32 8.84 -10.91
N ALA A 87 37.68 8.45 -9.68
CA ALA A 87 38.88 8.91 -9.00
C ALA A 87 40.16 8.10 -9.34
N GLN A 88 40.05 7.05 -10.17
CA GLN A 88 41.19 6.30 -10.74
C GLN A 88 41.63 6.88 -12.09
#